data_AF-A0A9D5C6P0-F1
#
_entry.id   AF-A0A9D5C6P0-F1
#
_cell.length_a   1.000
_cell.length_b   1.000
_cell.length_c   1.000
_cell.angle_alpha   90.00
_cell.angle_beta   90.00
_cell.angle_gamma   90.00
#
_symmetry.space_group_name_H-M   'P 1'
#
loop_
_entity.id
_entity.type
_entity.pdbx_description
1 polymer ?
#
loop_
_entity_poly.entity_id
_entity_poly.type
_entity_poly.pdbx_seq_one_letter_code
_entity_poly.pdbx_strand_id
1 'polypeptide(L)'
;MGILFTALFARKKYVNEVYPGREGRPYGLFMGGGGRLLAAHVLQIVVIIGWVSCTMGPLFYGLNKMGLLRISAEDEMAGMDLTRHGGFAYAYHDDESSSHGGGPGLMLKNVRVEPGTTPTPPASQT
;
A
#
# COMPACT_ATOMS: atom_id res chain seq x y z
N MET A 1 -8.59 -10.64 -14.34
CA MET A 1 -8.50 -11.80 -15.26
C MET A 1 -9.72 -12.73 -15.22
N GLY A 2 -10.38 -12.96 -14.07
CA GLY A 2 -11.51 -13.90 -13.97
C GLY A 2 -12.69 -13.67 -14.93
N ILE A 3 -13.04 -12.41 -15.21
CA ILE A 3 -14.12 -12.00 -16.16
C ILE A 3 -13.86 -12.52 -17.59
N LEU A 4 -12.62 -12.65 -18.02
CA LEU A 4 -12.33 -13.22 -19.35
C LEU A 4 -12.49 -14.74 -19.35
N PHE A 5 -12.12 -15.40 -18.26
CA PHE A 5 -12.33 -16.84 -18.11
C PHE A 5 -13.82 -17.21 -18.06
N THR A 6 -14.65 -16.41 -17.39
CA THR A 6 -16.11 -16.61 -17.41
C THR A 6 -16.66 -16.45 -18.81
N ALA A 7 -16.23 -15.45 -19.55
CA ALA A 7 -16.66 -15.23 -20.94
C ALA A 7 -16.26 -16.37 -21.90
N LEU A 8 -15.12 -17.03 -21.68
CA LEU A 8 -14.62 -18.08 -22.55
C LEU A 8 -15.14 -19.48 -22.16
N PHE A 9 -15.16 -19.80 -20.86
CA PHE A 9 -15.31 -21.17 -20.37
C PHE A 9 -16.60 -21.43 -19.56
N ALA A 10 -17.49 -20.45 -19.38
CA ALA A 10 -18.75 -20.69 -18.66
C ALA A 10 -19.57 -21.81 -19.32
N ARG A 11 -19.92 -22.86 -18.57
CA ARG A 11 -20.74 -23.96 -19.10
C ARG A 11 -22.23 -23.69 -18.93
N LYS A 12 -23.01 -24.03 -19.96
CA LYS A 12 -24.47 -23.88 -19.98
C LYS A 12 -25.17 -24.44 -18.74
N LYS A 13 -24.78 -25.64 -18.27
CA LYS A 13 -25.37 -26.29 -17.09
C LYS A 13 -25.29 -25.39 -15.86
N TYR A 14 -24.09 -24.91 -15.52
CA TYR A 14 -23.88 -24.08 -14.34
C TYR A 14 -24.48 -22.68 -14.48
N VAL A 15 -24.46 -22.10 -15.69
CA VAL A 15 -25.11 -20.81 -15.95
C VAL A 15 -26.62 -20.91 -15.74
N ASN A 16 -27.26 -21.99 -16.18
CA ASN A 16 -28.70 -22.21 -15.99
C ASN A 16 -29.08 -22.54 -14.55
N GLU A 17 -28.17 -23.14 -13.79
CA GLU A 17 -28.38 -23.45 -12.36
C GLU A 17 -28.33 -22.17 -11.50
N VAL A 18 -27.35 -21.30 -11.75
CA VAL A 18 -27.22 -20.01 -11.04
C VAL A 18 -28.28 -19.01 -11.50
N TYR A 19 -28.60 -19.02 -12.79
CA TYR A 19 -29.61 -18.16 -13.37
C TYR A 19 -30.70 -19.05 -14.00
N PRO A 20 -31.75 -19.42 -13.24
CA PRO A 20 -32.90 -20.11 -13.80
C PRO A 20 -33.82 -19.16 -14.58
N GLY A 21 -34.78 -19.71 -15.33
CA GLY A 21 -35.91 -18.96 -15.91
C GLY A 21 -35.71 -18.39 -17.32
N ARG A 22 -34.64 -18.74 -18.05
CA ARG A 22 -34.51 -18.37 -19.47
C ARG A 22 -33.78 -19.45 -20.26
N GLU A 23 -34.48 -20.09 -21.18
CA GLU A 23 -33.88 -21.07 -22.09
C GLU A 23 -32.96 -20.38 -23.10
N GLY A 24 -31.82 -21.01 -23.41
CA GLY A 24 -30.86 -20.49 -24.39
C GLY A 24 -30.06 -19.27 -23.92
N ARG A 25 -29.84 -19.07 -22.61
CA ARG A 25 -28.92 -18.02 -22.11
C ARG A 25 -27.54 -18.16 -22.77
N PRO A 26 -26.89 -17.05 -23.15
CA PRO A 26 -25.50 -17.07 -23.62
C PRO A 26 -24.56 -17.62 -22.53
N TYR A 27 -23.60 -18.44 -22.95
CA TYR A 27 -22.59 -19.03 -22.09
C TYR A 27 -21.22 -18.95 -22.78
N GLY A 28 -20.19 -19.57 -22.21
CA GLY A 28 -18.81 -19.43 -22.65
C GLY A 28 -18.61 -19.70 -24.13
N LEU A 29 -17.79 -18.86 -24.78
CA LEU A 29 -17.52 -18.95 -26.22
C LEU A 29 -17.04 -20.35 -26.62
N PHE A 30 -16.06 -20.90 -25.90
CA PHE A 30 -15.49 -22.23 -26.18
C PHE A 30 -16.37 -23.39 -25.74
N MET A 31 -17.44 -23.11 -24.98
CA MET A 31 -18.42 -24.12 -24.61
C MET A 31 -19.54 -24.26 -25.65
N GLY A 32 -19.56 -23.42 -26.70
CA GLY A 32 -20.63 -23.38 -27.71
C GLY A 32 -21.74 -22.38 -27.40
N GLY A 33 -21.52 -21.46 -26.45
CA GLY A 33 -22.50 -20.46 -26.01
C GLY A 33 -22.57 -19.19 -26.85
N GLY A 34 -21.76 -19.10 -27.90
CA GLY A 34 -21.68 -17.97 -28.82
C GLY A 34 -20.86 -16.78 -28.29
N GLY A 35 -20.68 -15.75 -29.12
CA GLY A 35 -19.86 -14.56 -28.81
C GLY A 35 -20.53 -13.51 -27.93
N ARG A 36 -21.84 -13.65 -27.65
CA ARG A 36 -22.61 -12.62 -26.93
C ARG A 36 -22.12 -12.42 -25.50
N LEU A 37 -21.76 -13.51 -24.80
CA LEU A 37 -21.24 -13.41 -23.42
C LEU A 37 -19.89 -12.68 -23.39
N LEU A 38 -19.02 -12.99 -24.34
CA LEU A 38 -17.71 -12.34 -24.47
C LEU A 38 -17.84 -10.85 -24.79
N ALA A 39 -18.68 -10.48 -25.76
CA ALA A 39 -18.92 -9.07 -26.09
C ALA A 39 -19.44 -8.27 -24.88
N ALA A 40 -20.36 -8.85 -24.10
CA ALA A 40 -20.86 -8.22 -22.88
C ALA A 40 -19.75 -7.97 -21.84
N HIS A 41 -18.86 -8.95 -21.63
CA HIS A 41 -17.74 -8.81 -20.68
C HIS A 41 -16.69 -7.81 -21.18
N VAL A 42 -16.41 -7.76 -22.49
CA VAL A 42 -15.51 -6.75 -23.06
C VAL A 42 -16.08 -5.35 -22.86
N LEU A 43 -17.37 -5.14 -23.14
CA LEU A 43 -18.01 -3.85 -22.91
C LEU A 43 -17.97 -3.46 -21.43
N GLN A 44 -18.24 -4.41 -20.53
CA GLN A 44 -18.14 -4.20 -19.09
C GLN A 44 -16.73 -3.72 -18.70
N ILE A 45 -15.67 -4.34 -19.22
CA ILE A 45 -14.28 -3.93 -18.95
C ILE A 45 -14.04 -2.50 -19.41
N VAL A 46 -14.43 -2.16 -20.65
CA VAL A 46 -14.24 -0.81 -21.21
C VAL A 46 -14.98 0.24 -20.38
N VAL A 47 -16.23 -0.05 -19.99
CA VAL A 47 -17.04 0.86 -19.17
C VAL A 47 -16.42 1.06 -17.80
N ILE A 48 -15.94 -0.01 -17.14
CA ILE A 48 -15.28 0.10 -15.83
C ILE A 48 -14.01 0.92 -15.94
N ILE A 49 -13.15 0.65 -16.93
CA ILE A 49 -11.91 1.40 -17.14
C ILE A 49 -12.23 2.88 -17.37
N GLY A 50 -13.21 3.18 -18.24
CA GLY A 50 -13.65 4.54 -18.51
C GLY A 50 -14.17 5.24 -17.24
N TRP A 51 -15.07 4.58 -16.51
CA TRP A 51 -15.66 5.14 -15.29
C TRP A 51 -14.64 5.39 -14.18
N VAL A 52 -13.79 4.41 -13.90
CA VAL A 52 -12.73 4.53 -12.89
C VAL A 52 -11.73 5.61 -13.29
N SER A 53 -11.33 5.67 -14.55
CA SER A 53 -10.42 6.72 -15.03
C SER A 53 -11.06 8.10 -14.98
N CYS A 54 -12.35 8.24 -15.32
CA CYS A 54 -13.06 9.51 -15.24
C CYS A 54 -13.27 10.00 -13.80
N THR A 55 -13.37 9.10 -12.83
CA THR A 55 -13.59 9.49 -11.42
C THR A 55 -12.28 9.70 -10.67
N MET A 56 -11.33 8.77 -10.81
CA MET A 56 -10.03 8.84 -10.14
C MET A 56 -9.05 9.74 -10.88
N GLY A 57 -9.09 9.78 -12.21
CA GLY A 57 -8.17 10.58 -13.03
C GLY A 57 -8.18 12.06 -12.66
N PRO A 58 -9.33 12.75 -12.65
CA PRO A 58 -9.41 14.15 -12.24
C PRO A 58 -9.03 14.37 -10.76
N LEU A 59 -9.40 13.44 -9.88
CA LEU A 59 -9.03 13.49 -8.46
C LEU A 59 -7.51 13.47 -8.28
N PHE A 60 -6.84 12.46 -8.85
CA PHE A 60 -5.39 12.35 -8.79
C PHE A 60 -4.70 13.45 -9.59
N TYR A 61 -5.24 13.89 -10.72
CA TYR A 61 -4.69 15.01 -11.49
C TYR A 61 -4.75 16.32 -10.70
N GLY A 62 -5.86 16.59 -10.00
CA GLY A 62 -6.01 17.74 -9.12
C GLY A 62 -5.02 17.70 -7.95
N LEU A 63 -4.92 16.55 -7.26
CA LEU A 63 -3.99 16.36 -6.15
C LEU A 63 -2.52 16.40 -6.60
N ASN A 64 -2.21 15.88 -7.79
CA ASN A 64 -0.87 15.94 -8.39
C ASN A 64 -0.47 17.38 -8.69
N LYS A 65 -1.38 18.20 -9.23
CA LYS A 65 -1.12 19.61 -9.51
C LYS A 65 -0.84 20.42 -8.25
N MET A 66 -1.39 20.00 -7.10
CA MET A 66 -1.10 20.60 -5.81
C MET A 66 0.19 20.06 -5.16
N GLY A 67 0.82 19.02 -5.74
CA GLY A 67 2.07 18.46 -5.23
C GLY A 67 1.92 17.58 -3.99
N LEU A 68 0.70 17.12 -3.65
CA LEU A 68 0.41 16.39 -2.40
C LEU A 68 0.46 14.85 -2.51
N LEU A 69 0.59 14.26 -3.71
CA LEU A 69 0.51 12.80 -3.89
C LEU A 69 1.82 12.05 -3.64
N ARG A 70 2.95 12.73 -3.77
CA ARG A 70 4.26 12.21 -3.43
C ARG A 70 4.80 13.09 -2.33
N ILE A 71 5.17 12.50 -1.19
CA ILE A 71 5.83 13.21 -0.11
C ILE A 71 7.04 13.95 -0.69
N SER A 72 7.25 15.22 -0.35
CA SER A 72 8.47 15.89 -0.79
C SER A 72 9.66 15.13 -0.19
N ALA A 73 10.79 15.08 -0.90
CA ALA A 73 11.97 14.35 -0.43
C ALA A 73 12.45 14.83 0.95
N GLU A 74 12.04 16.04 1.34
CA GLU A 74 12.29 16.69 2.63
C GLU A 74 11.48 16.01 3.76
N ASP A 75 10.18 15.80 3.54
CA ASP A 75 9.27 15.14 4.48
C ASP A 75 9.49 13.62 4.55
N GLU A 76 10.02 13.01 3.48
CA GLU A 76 10.50 11.62 3.48
C GLU A 76 11.70 11.45 4.41
N MET A 77 12.60 12.44 4.41
CA MET A 77 13.83 12.45 5.20
C MET A 77 13.58 12.84 6.67
N ALA A 78 12.57 13.68 6.92
CA ALA A 78 12.14 14.04 8.27
C ALA A 78 11.39 12.91 9.01
N GLY A 79 10.93 11.90 8.27
CA GLY A 79 10.20 10.75 8.82
C GLY A 79 8.71 11.06 9.04
N MET A 80 7.84 10.31 8.37
CA MET A 80 6.37 10.47 8.41
C MET A 80 5.75 10.21 9.81
N ASP A 81 6.54 9.73 10.76
CA ASP A 81 6.14 9.39 12.14
C ASP A 81 6.23 10.59 13.10
N LEU A 82 7.06 11.60 12.79
CA LEU A 82 7.41 12.65 13.77
C LEU A 82 6.37 13.77 13.91
N THR A 83 5.44 13.91 12.97
CA THR A 83 4.54 15.08 12.90
C THR A 83 3.05 14.77 13.05
N ARG A 84 2.60 13.50 13.05
CA ARG A 84 1.16 13.18 13.16
C ARG A 84 0.77 12.16 14.23
N HIS A 85 1.71 11.40 14.78
CA HIS A 85 1.52 10.66 16.01
C HIS A 85 2.61 11.11 16.98
N GLY A 86 2.23 11.72 18.11
CA GLY A 86 3.17 12.34 19.04
C GLY A 86 4.07 11.34 19.78
N GLY A 87 5.03 10.74 19.09
CA GLY A 87 6.03 9.84 19.65
C GLY A 87 6.35 8.66 18.75
N PHE A 88 7.63 8.28 18.71
CA PHE A 88 8.16 7.10 18.02
C PHE A 88 7.25 5.88 18.22
N ALA A 89 6.78 5.26 17.13
CA ALA A 89 5.80 4.16 17.14
C ALA A 89 6.24 2.84 17.81
N TYR A 90 7.39 2.81 18.48
CA TYR A 90 7.89 1.65 19.21
C TYR A 90 8.27 2.04 20.63
N ALA A 91 7.30 1.95 21.55
CA ALA A 91 7.63 1.74 22.95
C ALA A 91 8.21 0.31 23.04
N TYR A 92 9.53 0.21 23.20
CA TYR A 92 10.16 -1.04 23.62
C TYR A 92 9.61 -1.39 25.01
N HIS A 93 8.60 -2.26 25.04
CA HIS A 93 8.30 -3.05 26.22
C HIS A 93 9.29 -4.22 26.21
N ASP A 94 10.44 -4.04 26.86
CA ASP A 94 11.19 -5.20 27.34
C ASP A 94 10.45 -5.70 28.59
N ASP A 95 9.73 -6.80 28.40
CA ASP A 95 9.28 -7.66 29.48
C ASP A 95 10.50 -8.23 30.20
N GLU A 96 10.83 -7.73 31.40
CA GLU A 96 11.53 -8.55 32.38
C GLU A 96 10.91 -8.39 33.77
N SER A 97 10.09 -9.38 34.09
CA SER A 97 9.73 -9.74 35.44
C SER A 97 10.96 -10.25 36.22
N SER A 98 11.58 -9.40 37.03
CA SER A 98 12.18 -9.84 38.30
C SER A 98 12.46 -8.68 39.25
N SER A 99 11.65 -8.66 40.30
CA SER A 99 11.74 -7.99 41.61
C SER A 99 13.10 -7.37 42.01
N HIS A 100 13.13 -6.06 42.30
CA HIS A 100 13.32 -5.47 43.65
C HIS A 100 13.66 -3.96 43.59
N GLY A 101 12.79 -3.13 44.19
CA GLY A 101 13.15 -2.01 45.06
C GLY A 101 13.90 -0.77 44.53
N GLY A 102 13.14 0.21 44.01
CA GLY A 102 13.18 1.62 44.46
C GLY A 102 14.45 2.49 44.35
N GLY A 103 14.62 3.15 43.19
CA GLY A 103 15.10 4.53 42.90
C GLY A 103 16.34 5.13 43.62
N PRO A 104 17.24 5.83 42.89
CA PRO A 104 16.98 7.24 42.57
C PRO A 104 17.43 7.70 41.17
N GLY A 105 16.84 8.80 40.70
CA GLY A 105 17.07 9.38 39.37
C GLY A 105 18.48 9.91 39.16
N LEU A 106 19.04 9.60 37.98
CA LEU A 106 20.30 10.15 37.48
C LEU A 106 20.00 10.97 36.21
N MET A 107 20.19 12.29 36.29
CA MET A 107 20.11 13.19 35.13
C MET A 107 21.26 12.89 34.15
N LEU A 108 20.96 12.42 32.95
CA LEU A 108 21.96 12.29 31.87
C LEU A 108 22.03 13.59 31.06
N LYS A 109 23.23 14.18 31.03
CA LYS A 109 23.56 15.48 30.44
C LYS A 109 23.75 15.33 28.93
N ASN A 110 23.05 16.15 28.13
CA ASN A 110 23.15 16.15 26.67
C ASN A 110 24.60 16.42 26.21
N VAL A 111 25.24 15.41 25.60
CA VAL A 111 26.56 15.54 24.96
C VAL A 111 26.38 16.19 23.60
N ARG A 112 26.74 17.47 23.48
CA ARG A 112 26.91 18.16 22.20
C ARG A 112 28.22 17.67 21.56
N VAL A 113 28.10 17.05 20.40
CA VAL A 113 29.23 16.64 19.55
C VAL A 113 29.61 17.83 18.66
N GLU A 114 30.83 18.35 18.85
CA GLU A 114 31.49 19.31 17.94
C GLU A 114 32.35 18.55 16.92
N PRO A 115 32.44 19.00 15.64
CA PRO A 115 33.14 18.25 14.60
C PRO A 115 34.65 18.52 14.63
N GLY A 116 35.41 17.48 14.97
CA GLY A 116 36.71 17.17 14.37
C GLY A 116 37.86 18.16 14.49
N THR A 117 38.67 18.03 15.54
CA THR A 117 40.12 18.25 15.45
C THR A 117 40.86 16.98 15.87
N THR A 118 41.50 16.35 14.89
CA THR A 118 42.32 15.15 14.98
C THR A 118 43.46 15.31 15.99
N PRO A 119 43.66 14.41 16.97
CA PRO A 119 44.87 14.42 17.79
C PRO A 119 45.98 13.60 17.14
N THR A 120 47.07 14.27 16.77
CA THR A 120 48.37 13.68 16.41
C THR A 120 48.99 13.00 17.65
N PRO A 121 49.61 11.80 17.54
CA PRO A 121 50.23 11.14 18.69
C PRO A 121 51.58 11.79 19.08
N PRO A 122 51.98 11.74 20.37
CA PRO A 122 53.16 12.45 20.86
C PRO A 122 54.48 11.73 20.53
N ALA A 123 55.51 12.52 20.25
CA ALA A 123 56.86 12.09 19.88
C ALA A 123 57.59 11.39 21.05
N SER A 124 58.21 10.25 20.75
CA SER A 124 59.15 9.55 21.64
C SER A 124 60.42 10.37 21.85
N GLN A 125 60.80 10.61 23.11
CA GLN A 125 62.12 11.10 23.47
C GLN A 125 62.91 9.98 24.16
N THR A 126 64.06 9.66 23.53
CA THR A 126 65.32 9.02 24.00
C THR A 126 65.26 7.88 25.00
#